data_AF-A0A1X7HBG4-F1
#
_entry.id   AF-A0A1X7HBG4-F1
#
_cell.length_a   1.000
_cell.length_b   1.000
_cell.length_c   1.000
_cell.angle_alpha   90.00
_cell.angle_beta   90.00
_cell.angle_gamma   90.00
#
_symmetry.space_group_name_H-M   'P 1'
#
loop_
_entity.id
_entity.type
_entity.pdbx_description
1 polymer ?
#
loop_
_entity_poly.entity_id
_entity_poly.type
_entity_poly.pdbx_seq_one_letter_code
_entity_poly.pdbx_strand_id
1 'polypeptide(L)'
;MTSFPLPPGFALDDIVALTLIAAEMARVRTAEQRPADGDAVYTDGDLAAAGGVYLLNAGASDLVRADYPPGKPCDLWPWANDQWKPKSPIRDAVRGCALGAFEISRRLRAGEPVEG
;
A
#
# COMPACT_ATOMS: atom_id res chain seq x y z
N MET A 1 -4.22 -18.60 -25.14
CA MET A 1 -3.87 -17.37 -24.38
C MET A 1 -4.86 -16.29 -24.79
N THR A 2 -5.78 -15.95 -23.90
CA THR A 2 -6.71 -14.83 -24.10
C THR A 2 -5.92 -13.53 -23.90
N SER A 3 -5.70 -12.79 -24.98
CA SER A 3 -5.14 -11.44 -24.91
C SER A 3 -6.24 -10.52 -24.36
N PHE A 4 -6.02 -9.93 -23.19
CA PHE A 4 -6.84 -8.83 -22.71
C PHE A 4 -6.21 -7.54 -23.24
N PRO A 5 -6.80 -6.88 -24.26
CA PRO A 5 -6.31 -5.58 -24.69
C PRO A 5 -6.41 -4.62 -23.50
N LEU A 6 -5.36 -3.82 -23.31
CA LEU A 6 -5.36 -2.80 -22.26
C LEU A 6 -6.48 -1.80 -22.50
N PRO A 7 -7.14 -1.29 -21.44
CA PRO A 7 -8.09 -0.21 -21.57
C PRO A 7 -7.45 0.98 -22.32
N PRO A 8 -8.21 1.70 -23.17
CA PRO A 8 -7.72 2.92 -23.77
C PRO A 8 -7.13 3.87 -22.71
N GLY A 9 -5.90 4.33 -22.93
CA GLY A 9 -5.18 5.22 -22.01
C GLY A 9 -4.16 4.54 -21.08
N PHE A 10 -4.13 3.20 -21.01
CA PHE A 10 -3.09 2.48 -20.26
C PHE A 10 -1.80 2.32 -21.08
N ALA A 11 -0.68 2.67 -20.48
CA ALA A 11 0.66 2.42 -20.98
C ALA A 11 1.26 1.13 -20.38
N LEU A 12 2.37 0.65 -20.96
CA LEU A 12 3.10 -0.50 -20.45
C LEU A 12 3.59 -0.26 -19.01
N ASP A 13 4.02 0.97 -18.70
CA ASP A 13 4.52 1.34 -17.37
C ASP A 13 3.42 1.24 -16.30
N ASP A 14 2.15 1.48 -16.66
CA ASP A 14 1.01 1.30 -15.74
C ASP A 14 0.83 -0.17 -15.36
N ILE A 15 1.03 -1.09 -16.32
CA ILE A 15 1.00 -2.54 -16.04
C ILE A 15 2.13 -2.91 -15.09
N VAL A 16 3.33 -2.36 -15.30
CA VAL A 16 4.49 -2.61 -14.44
C VAL A 16 4.18 -2.11 -13.02
N ALA A 17 3.65 -0.89 -12.89
CA ALA A 17 3.27 -0.33 -11.59
C ALA A 17 2.22 -1.19 -10.87
N LEU A 18 1.14 -1.58 -11.55
CA LEU A 18 0.11 -2.46 -11.00
C LEU A 18 0.65 -3.82 -10.61
N THR A 19 1.57 -4.38 -11.40
CA THR A 19 2.22 -5.66 -11.11
C THR A 19 3.08 -5.58 -9.86
N LEU A 20 3.81 -4.46 -9.65
CA LEU A 20 4.60 -4.24 -8.43
C LEU A 20 3.70 -4.16 -7.19
N ILE A 21 2.56 -3.47 -7.27
CA ILE A 21 1.58 -3.38 -6.18
C ILE A 21 1.01 -4.77 -5.86
N ALA A 22 0.58 -5.51 -6.89
CA ALA A 22 0.05 -6.86 -6.72
C ALA A 22 1.09 -7.82 -6.12
N ALA A 23 2.35 -7.73 -6.55
CA ALA A 23 3.44 -8.53 -6.01
C ALA A 23 3.70 -8.21 -4.53
N GLU A 24 3.65 -6.93 -4.12
CA GLU A 24 3.80 -6.56 -2.71
C GLU A 24 2.63 -7.04 -1.86
N MET A 25 1.40 -6.97 -2.37
CA MET A 25 0.24 -7.56 -1.67
C MET A 25 0.42 -9.08 -1.47
N ALA A 26 0.89 -9.79 -2.50
CA ALA A 26 1.17 -11.22 -2.41
C ALA A 26 2.29 -11.52 -1.40
N ARG A 27 3.35 -10.69 -1.38
CA ARG A 27 4.46 -10.81 -0.42
C ARG A 27 3.97 -10.63 1.02
N VAL A 28 3.15 -9.62 1.31
CA VAL A 28 2.62 -9.38 2.67
C VAL A 28 1.77 -10.57 3.13
N ARG A 29 0.84 -11.05 2.30
CA ARG A 29 -0.01 -12.21 2.65
C ARG A 29 0.80 -13.47 2.95
N THR A 30 1.84 -13.73 2.17
CA THR A 30 2.65 -14.94 2.32
C THR A 30 3.70 -14.84 3.42
N ALA A 31 4.39 -13.71 3.54
CA ALA A 31 5.49 -13.52 4.51
C ALA A 31 4.98 -13.26 5.93
N GLU A 32 3.87 -12.56 6.08
CA GLU A 32 3.31 -12.17 7.39
C GLU A 32 2.17 -13.11 7.81
N GLN A 33 1.94 -14.20 7.06
CA GLN A 33 0.85 -15.17 7.26
C GLN A 33 -0.50 -14.50 7.45
N ARG A 34 -0.71 -13.35 6.80
CA ARG A 34 -1.90 -12.54 6.94
C ARG A 34 -2.99 -13.13 6.04
N PRO A 35 -4.00 -13.83 6.60
CA PRO A 35 -5.01 -14.46 5.78
C PRO A 35 -5.93 -13.39 5.18
N ALA A 36 -6.62 -13.70 4.08
CA ALA A 36 -7.42 -12.70 3.34
C ALA A 36 -8.59 -12.12 4.15
N ASP A 37 -9.03 -12.85 5.17
CA ASP A 37 -9.99 -12.48 6.22
C ASP A 37 -9.32 -11.80 7.45
N GLY A 38 -8.02 -11.97 7.64
CA GLY A 38 -7.22 -11.38 8.73
C GLY A 38 -7.11 -9.86 8.67
N ASP A 39 -7.47 -9.24 7.55
CA ASP A 39 -7.66 -7.78 7.45
C ASP A 39 -8.84 -7.28 8.30
N ALA A 40 -9.75 -8.17 8.74
CA ALA A 40 -10.85 -7.80 9.63
C ALA A 40 -10.37 -7.31 11.01
N VAL A 41 -9.13 -7.63 11.39
CA VAL A 41 -8.52 -7.18 12.66
C VAL A 41 -8.03 -5.72 12.56
N TYR A 42 -7.80 -5.22 11.34
CA TYR A 42 -7.52 -3.80 11.10
C TYR A 42 -8.83 -3.06 10.85
N THR A 43 -9.51 -2.72 11.94
CA THR A 43 -10.63 -1.81 11.91
C THR A 43 -10.13 -0.36 11.92
N ASP A 44 -10.99 0.60 11.61
CA ASP A 44 -10.73 2.05 11.82
C ASP A 44 -9.79 2.77 10.85
N GLY A 45 -9.47 2.18 9.69
CA GLY A 45 -8.81 2.89 8.58
C GLY A 45 -7.28 2.98 8.70
N ASP A 46 -6.69 2.27 9.66
CA ASP A 46 -5.24 2.17 9.85
C ASP A 46 -4.47 1.79 8.58
N LEU A 47 -5.04 0.92 7.74
CA LEU A 47 -4.40 0.53 6.48
C LEU A 47 -4.29 1.71 5.51
N ALA A 48 -5.34 2.53 5.41
CA ALA A 48 -5.30 3.75 4.61
C ALA A 48 -4.33 4.78 5.21
N ALA A 49 -4.34 4.98 6.53
CA ALA A 49 -3.44 5.91 7.21
C ALA A 49 -1.96 5.52 6.99
N ALA A 50 -1.60 4.26 7.25
CA ALA A 50 -0.26 3.74 7.00
C ALA A 50 0.12 3.84 5.51
N GLY A 51 -0.83 3.55 4.61
CA GLY A 51 -0.63 3.71 3.17
C GLY A 51 -0.32 5.15 2.78
N GLY A 52 -1.06 6.11 3.32
CA GLY A 52 -0.86 7.54 3.12
C GLY A 52 0.50 8.02 3.63
N VAL A 53 0.92 7.59 4.82
CA VAL A 53 2.25 7.95 5.36
C VAL A 53 3.38 7.46 4.46
N TYR A 54 3.29 6.22 3.94
CA TYR A 54 4.28 5.73 2.97
C TYR A 54 4.28 6.54 1.66
N LEU A 55 3.11 6.94 1.14
CA LEU A 55 3.00 7.77 -0.06
C LEU A 55 3.56 9.18 0.14
N LEU A 56 3.26 9.81 1.28
CA LEU A 56 3.84 11.10 1.66
C LEU A 56 5.36 11.01 1.73
N ASN A 57 5.89 9.97 2.37
CA ASN A 57 7.33 9.74 2.43
C ASN A 57 7.94 9.48 1.05
N ALA A 58 7.24 8.77 0.16
CA ALA A 58 7.69 8.50 -1.20
C ALA A 58 7.79 9.76 -2.08
N GLY A 59 6.87 10.71 -1.90
CA GLY A 59 6.86 11.99 -2.61
C GLY A 59 7.74 13.08 -1.99
N ALA A 60 8.28 12.85 -0.79
CA ALA A 60 9.13 13.81 -0.09
C ALA A 60 10.55 13.89 -0.68
N SER A 61 11.22 15.03 -0.49
CA SER A 61 12.63 15.19 -0.83
C SER A 61 13.53 14.32 0.06
N ASP A 62 14.75 14.03 -0.39
CA ASP A 62 15.71 13.23 0.39
C ASP A 62 15.98 13.82 1.78
N LEU A 63 16.01 15.16 1.88
CA LEU A 63 16.18 15.86 3.15
C LEU A 63 15.02 15.57 4.11
N VAL A 64 13.77 15.66 3.63
CA VAL A 64 12.58 15.39 4.45
C VAL A 64 12.49 13.90 4.79
N ARG A 65 12.84 13.00 3.88
CA ARG A 65 12.88 11.56 4.13
C ARG A 65 13.88 11.19 5.23
N ALA A 66 14.99 11.94 5.34
CA ALA A 66 15.99 11.71 6.38
C ALA A 66 15.48 11.97 7.80
N ASP A 67 14.43 12.78 7.97
CA ASP A 67 13.81 13.04 9.27
C ASP A 67 12.97 11.86 9.80
N TYR A 68 12.60 10.92 8.91
CA TYR A 68 11.75 9.77 9.21
C TYR A 68 12.47 8.43 8.98
N PRO A 69 13.61 8.16 9.65
CA PRO A 69 14.33 6.89 9.51
C PRO A 69 13.49 5.70 10.03
N PRO A 70 13.89 4.44 9.72
CA PRO A 70 13.25 3.26 10.29
C PRO A 70 13.13 3.34 11.82
N GLY A 71 11.97 3.00 12.36
CA GLY A 71 11.70 3.14 13.80
C GLY A 71 11.26 4.54 14.25
N LYS A 72 11.21 5.53 13.35
CA LYS A 72 10.80 6.91 13.66
C LYS A 72 9.86 7.47 12.60
N PRO A 73 8.58 7.05 12.60
CA PRO A 73 7.58 7.58 11.69
C PRO A 73 7.14 9.01 12.07
N CYS A 74 6.34 9.63 11.21
CA CYS A 74 5.58 10.82 11.58
C CYS A 74 4.36 10.48 12.45
N ASP A 75 3.75 11.49 13.07
CA ASP A 75 2.63 11.33 14.02
C ASP A 75 1.36 10.72 13.41
N LEU A 76 1.25 10.69 12.07
CA LEU A 76 0.11 10.08 11.36
C LEU A 76 0.24 8.56 11.21
N TRP A 77 1.37 7.98 11.61
CA TRP A 77 1.58 6.54 11.51
C TRP A 77 0.77 5.78 12.58
N PRO A 78 -0.09 4.83 12.18
CA PRO A 78 -1.08 4.23 13.10
C PRO A 78 -0.54 3.05 13.92
N TRP A 79 0.65 2.54 13.60
CA TRP A 79 1.18 1.34 14.23
C TRP A 79 2.39 1.64 15.12
N ALA A 80 2.91 0.60 15.78
CA ALA A 80 4.13 0.72 16.55
C ALA A 80 5.28 1.24 15.67
N ASN A 81 6.13 2.08 16.28
CA ASN A 81 7.22 2.76 15.59
C ASN A 81 8.18 1.80 14.89
N ASP A 82 8.43 0.63 15.45
CA ASP A 82 9.30 -0.41 14.90
C ASP A 82 8.76 -1.05 13.61
N GLN A 83 7.47 -0.87 13.32
CA GLN A 83 6.84 -1.30 12.07
C GLN A 83 7.06 -0.31 10.92
N TRP A 84 7.47 0.92 11.21
CA TRP A 84 7.88 1.90 10.20
C TRP A 84 9.25 1.52 9.63
N LYS A 85 9.27 1.07 8.37
CA LYS A 85 10.47 0.51 7.72
C LYS A 85 10.69 1.07 6.31
N PRO A 86 10.78 2.40 6.11
CA PRO A 86 10.93 3.01 4.80
C PRO A 86 12.21 2.52 4.11
N LYS A 87 12.20 2.56 2.77
CA LYS A 87 13.31 2.09 1.93
C LYS A 87 13.71 3.13 0.90
N SER A 88 13.10 3.09 -0.27
CA SER A 88 13.33 4.02 -1.38
C SER A 88 11.99 4.59 -1.83
N PRO A 89 11.97 5.73 -2.54
CA PRO A 89 10.73 6.34 -3.00
C PRO A 89 9.79 5.36 -3.71
N ILE A 90 10.30 4.59 -4.68
CA ILE A 90 9.50 3.58 -5.41
C ILE A 90 9.01 2.47 -4.47
N ARG A 91 9.87 1.95 -3.58
CA ARG A 91 9.47 0.87 -2.65
C ARG A 91 8.42 1.33 -1.65
N ASP A 92 8.54 2.56 -1.16
CA ASP A 92 7.58 3.16 -0.24
C ASP A 92 6.26 3.45 -0.96
N ALA A 93 6.29 3.96 -2.19
CA ALA A 93 5.10 4.16 -3.00
C ALA A 93 4.35 2.84 -3.26
N VAL A 94 5.06 1.78 -3.66
CA VAL A 94 4.47 0.45 -3.88
C VAL A 94 3.82 -0.08 -2.59
N ARG A 95 4.47 0.06 -1.43
CA ARG A 95 3.89 -0.32 -0.14
C ARG A 95 2.66 0.50 0.22
N GLY A 96 2.73 1.81 0.02
CA GLY A 96 1.62 2.72 0.28
C GLY A 96 0.39 2.34 -0.55
N CYS A 97 0.57 2.13 -1.85
CA CYS A 97 -0.48 1.65 -2.74
C CYS A 97 -1.01 0.26 -2.36
N ALA A 98 -0.13 -0.67 -1.96
CA ALA A 98 -0.56 -2.01 -1.53
C ALA A 98 -1.42 -1.95 -0.26
N LEU A 99 -1.08 -1.11 0.72
CA LEU A 99 -1.87 -0.89 1.92
C LEU A 99 -3.22 -0.24 1.60
N GLY A 100 -3.26 0.74 0.70
CA GLY A 100 -4.51 1.31 0.18
C GLY A 100 -5.38 0.27 -0.50
N ALA A 101 -4.79 -0.60 -1.32
CA ALA A 101 -5.51 -1.70 -1.98
C ALA A 101 -6.02 -2.75 -0.97
N PHE A 102 -5.29 -3.01 0.12
CA PHE A 102 -5.79 -3.84 1.22
C PHE A 102 -6.99 -3.21 1.91
N GLU A 103 -6.97 -1.90 2.18
CA GLU A 103 -8.12 -1.20 2.76
C GLU A 103 -9.34 -1.24 1.83
N ILE A 104 -9.17 -0.97 0.53
CA ILE A 104 -10.25 -1.10 -0.46
C ILE A 104 -10.80 -2.52 -0.46
N SER A 105 -9.92 -3.53 -0.49
CA SER A 105 -10.34 -4.94 -0.46
C SER A 105 -11.10 -5.29 0.82
N ARG A 106 -10.71 -4.73 1.97
CA ARG A 106 -11.40 -4.89 3.27
C ARG A 106 -12.80 -4.27 3.22
N ARG A 107 -12.93 -3.04 2.72
CA ARG A 107 -14.21 -2.33 2.55
C ARG A 107 -15.17 -3.06 1.61
N LEU A 108 -14.65 -3.53 0.47
CA LEU A 108 -15.43 -4.35 -0.47
C LEU A 108 -15.95 -5.64 0.17
N ARG A 109 -15.11 -6.33 0.96
CA ARG A 109 -15.55 -7.52 1.73
C ARG A 109 -16.58 -7.18 2.81
N ALA A 110 -16.52 -5.97 3.37
CA ALA A 110 -17.52 -5.46 4.31
C ALA A 110 -18.83 -4.99 3.64
N GLY A 111 -18.90 -5.03 2.30
CA GLY A 111 -20.10 -4.66 1.55
C GLY A 111 -20.25 -3.18 1.24
N GLU A 112 -19.18 -2.39 1.37
CA GLU A 112 -19.19 -0.97 0.94
C GLU A 112 -19.42 -0.90 -0.59
N PRO A 113 -20.42 -0.12 -1.06
CA PRO A 113 -20.70 -0.01 -2.49
C PRO A 113 -19.59 0.75 -3.22
N VAL A 114 -19.29 0.34 -4.45
CA VAL A 114 -18.40 1.09 -5.34
C VAL A 114 -19.22 2.17 -6.03
N GLU A 115 -18.82 3.44 -5.88
CA GLU A 115 -19.38 4.54 -6.66
C GLU A 115 -19.05 4.34 -8.15
N GLY A 116 -20.06 4.47 -9.01
CA GLY A 116 -19.96 4.23 -10.46
C GLY A 116 -19.71 5.48 -11.27
#